data_AF-A0A246JVL6-F1
#
_entry.id   AF-A0A246JVL6-F1
#
_cell.length_a   1.000
_cell.length_b   1.000
_cell.length_c   1.000
_cell.angle_alpha   90.00
_cell.angle_beta   90.00
_cell.angle_gamma   90.00
#
_symmetry.space_group_name_H-M   'P 1'
#
loop_
_entity.id
_entity.type
_entity.pdbx_description
1 polymer ?
#
loop_
_entity_poly.entity_id
_entity_poly.type
_entity_poly.pdbx_seq_one_letter_code
_entity_poly.pdbx_strand_id
1 'polypeptide(L)'
;MDSNARTPGSGSSFSKGSTASRRSETDDNDVRTGPRYAAIKQSICDAVRDGLLKPGDRVASEAELVQQFDVSRMTANRALRELQAAGILVRRAGSGSFIAEPKPIGQMIEIRNIADEIRARGHDYRARVVQNKKIRASADMAALLEVPVGTKLFHSIIVHHEAEFPIQLEERFVLASAAPDYGRMDFTQTTPNEYLTRTAPLERVEHRVRAEMPDAQTHTMLGLANGEPVLRMTRRTWSHSRLVSHAWLTHPGSRFELSAAFAIDG
;
A
#
# COMPACT_ATOMS: atom_id res chain seq x y z
N MET A 1 5.01 -43.34 69.99
CA MET A 1 4.23 -42.32 69.27
C MET A 1 4.73 -42.32 67.83
N ASP A 2 4.70 -43.48 67.16
CA ASP A 2 3.53 -44.09 66.46
C ASP A 2 3.17 -43.24 65.24
N SER A 3 3.03 -43.73 64.00
CA SER A 3 2.73 -45.05 63.43
C SER A 3 2.78 -44.85 61.88
N ASN A 4 3.53 -45.60 61.07
CA ASN A 4 3.31 -46.95 60.50
C ASN A 4 2.10 -47.11 59.54
N ALA A 5 2.36 -47.40 58.25
CA ALA A 5 1.61 -48.30 57.34
C ALA A 5 2.32 -48.33 55.95
N ARG A 6 3.05 -49.40 55.55
CA ARG A 6 2.63 -50.69 54.93
C ARG A 6 2.25 -50.67 53.43
N THR A 7 3.26 -50.86 52.57
CA THR A 7 3.56 -51.92 51.55
C THR A 7 2.45 -52.72 50.76
N PRO A 8 2.78 -53.60 49.76
CA PRO A 8 2.54 -53.44 48.32
C PRO A 8 1.77 -54.62 47.63
N GLY A 9 1.70 -54.65 46.29
CA GLY A 9 1.40 -55.85 45.46
C GLY A 9 1.29 -55.46 43.97
N SER A 10 1.97 -56.02 42.95
CA SER A 10 2.36 -57.39 42.52
C SER A 10 1.40 -58.01 41.48
N GLY A 11 1.95 -58.43 40.33
CA GLY A 11 1.36 -59.35 39.33
C GLY A 11 1.13 -58.71 37.95
N SER A 12 1.98 -58.89 36.93
CA SER A 12 2.06 -60.03 35.97
C SER A 12 0.71 -60.35 35.32
N SER A 13 0.52 -60.43 34.00
CA SER A 13 1.11 -61.44 33.09
C SER A 13 0.45 -61.38 31.69
N PHE A 14 1.24 -61.67 30.62
CA PHE A 14 0.91 -62.46 29.39
C PHE A 14 -0.34 -62.08 28.53
N SER A 15 -0.43 -62.15 27.18
CA SER A 15 0.38 -62.71 26.09
C SER A 15 -0.12 -62.23 24.70
N LYS A 16 0.80 -62.17 23.73
CA LYS A 16 0.79 -62.66 22.32
C LYS A 16 -0.46 -62.55 21.41
N GLY A 17 -0.17 -62.17 20.15
CA GLY A 17 -0.88 -62.59 18.91
C GLY A 17 -1.06 -61.43 17.92
N SER A 18 -0.14 -61.14 17.00
CA SER A 18 0.01 -61.76 15.66
C SER A 18 -1.22 -61.59 14.75
N THR A 19 -1.16 -60.72 13.74
CA THR A 19 -1.26 -61.07 12.30
C THR A 19 -1.23 -59.82 11.40
N ALA A 20 -0.62 -60.00 10.24
CA ALA A 20 -0.34 -59.00 9.21
C ALA A 20 -1.58 -58.52 8.43
N SER A 21 -1.54 -57.29 7.91
CA SER A 21 -1.96 -57.03 6.52
C SER A 21 -1.50 -55.65 6.02
N ARG A 22 -1.04 -55.66 4.76
CA ARG A 22 -0.53 -54.60 3.90
C ARG A 22 -1.41 -53.34 3.86
N ARG A 23 -0.78 -52.16 3.71
CA ARG A 23 -0.89 -51.30 2.51
C ARG A 23 0.04 -50.09 2.60
N SER A 24 0.88 -49.95 1.56
CA SER A 24 1.48 -48.74 0.98
C SER A 24 1.25 -47.41 1.71
N GLU A 25 2.31 -46.86 2.30
CA GLU A 25 2.44 -45.42 2.53
C GLU A 25 3.49 -44.88 1.57
N THR A 26 3.01 -43.97 0.74
CA THR A 26 3.64 -43.38 -0.43
C THR A 26 4.78 -42.44 -0.07
N ASP A 27 5.84 -42.54 -0.86
CA ASP A 27 6.90 -41.56 -1.08
C ASP A 27 6.39 -40.10 -1.05
N ASP A 28 6.92 -39.37 -0.09
CA ASP A 28 7.81 -38.22 -0.32
C ASP A 28 7.56 -37.40 -1.60
N ASN A 29 6.73 -36.36 -1.49
CA ASN A 29 6.85 -35.18 -2.36
C ASN A 29 6.23 -33.93 -1.73
N ASP A 30 6.73 -33.50 -0.57
CA ASP A 30 6.46 -32.18 -0.01
C ASP A 30 7.56 -31.19 -0.44
N VAL A 31 7.49 -30.71 -1.68
CA VAL A 31 8.39 -29.64 -2.15
C VAL A 31 7.64 -28.63 -3.00
N ARG A 32 7.37 -27.46 -2.36
CA ARG A 32 6.92 -26.15 -2.88
C ARG A 32 5.41 -25.98 -3.09
N THR A 33 4.68 -25.69 -2.01
CA THR A 33 3.29 -25.20 -2.18
C THR A 33 3.01 -24.00 -1.28
N GLY A 34 3.30 -22.78 -1.79
CA GLY A 34 2.49 -21.63 -1.37
C GLY A 34 1.00 -21.92 -1.65
N PRO A 35 0.04 -21.25 -1.00
CA PRO A 35 -1.36 -21.61 -1.14
C PRO A 35 -1.79 -21.69 -2.62
N ARG A 36 -2.35 -22.82 -3.09
CA ARG A 36 -2.63 -23.06 -4.52
C ARG A 36 -3.48 -21.97 -5.20
N TYR A 37 -4.32 -21.25 -4.43
CA TYR A 37 -5.06 -20.08 -4.93
C TYR A 37 -4.14 -18.90 -5.31
N ALA A 38 -3.00 -18.74 -4.64
CA ALA A 38 -2.02 -17.70 -4.92
C ALA A 38 -1.31 -17.94 -6.26
N ALA A 39 -1.07 -19.21 -6.64
CA ALA A 39 -0.52 -19.54 -7.95
C ALA A 39 -1.44 -19.11 -9.10
N ILE A 40 -2.76 -19.30 -8.94
CA ILE A 40 -3.77 -18.83 -9.89
C ILE A 40 -3.74 -17.30 -10.01
N LYS A 41 -3.70 -16.60 -8.87
CA LYS A 41 -3.60 -15.12 -8.85
C LYS A 41 -2.34 -14.64 -9.56
N GLN A 42 -1.21 -15.25 -9.23
CA GLN A 42 0.08 -14.89 -9.80
C GLN A 42 0.08 -15.08 -11.31
N SER A 43 -0.39 -16.23 -11.80
CA SER A 43 -0.47 -16.50 -13.24
C SER A 43 -1.34 -15.48 -13.99
N ILE A 44 -2.50 -15.09 -13.42
CA ILE A 44 -3.35 -14.05 -14.04
C ILE A 44 -2.66 -12.69 -14.02
N CYS A 45 -2.02 -12.32 -12.91
CA CYS A 45 -1.28 -11.06 -12.80
C CYS A 45 -0.07 -11.00 -13.75
N ASP A 46 0.64 -12.11 -13.92
CA ASP A 46 1.79 -12.20 -14.83
C ASP A 46 1.32 -12.12 -16.29
N ALA A 47 0.23 -12.81 -16.65
CA ALA A 47 -0.37 -12.69 -17.98
C ALA A 47 -0.83 -11.26 -18.32
N VAL A 48 -1.31 -10.50 -17.32
CA VAL A 48 -1.60 -9.07 -17.50
C VAL A 48 -0.32 -8.25 -17.67
N ARG A 49 0.70 -8.52 -16.84
CA ARG A 49 1.99 -7.80 -16.90
C ARG A 49 2.71 -8.02 -18.23
N ASP A 50 2.65 -9.23 -18.75
CA ASP A 50 3.28 -9.65 -20.00
C ASP A 50 2.43 -9.25 -21.23
N GLY A 51 1.27 -8.62 -21.02
CA GLY A 51 0.37 -8.15 -22.08
C GLY A 51 -0.42 -9.25 -22.81
N LEU A 52 -0.38 -10.48 -22.31
CA LEU A 52 -1.14 -11.63 -22.81
C LEU A 52 -2.64 -11.50 -22.50
N LEU A 53 -2.99 -10.84 -21.39
CA LEU A 53 -4.34 -10.45 -21.05
C LEU A 53 -4.42 -8.93 -20.90
N LYS A 54 -5.32 -8.32 -21.67
CA LYS A 54 -5.54 -6.87 -21.70
C LYS A 54 -6.83 -6.50 -20.97
N PRO A 55 -6.99 -5.23 -20.55
CA PRO A 55 -8.27 -4.68 -20.11
C PRO A 55 -9.44 -5.13 -21.00
N GLY A 56 -10.48 -5.68 -20.38
CA GLY A 56 -11.66 -6.19 -21.10
C GLY A 56 -11.56 -7.63 -21.58
N ASP A 57 -10.37 -8.26 -21.55
CA ASP A 57 -10.23 -9.68 -21.93
C ASP A 57 -10.88 -10.60 -20.90
N ARG A 58 -11.47 -11.70 -21.37
CA ARG A 58 -12.07 -12.72 -20.50
C ARG A 58 -10.97 -13.55 -19.86
N VAL A 59 -11.01 -13.69 -18.54
CA VAL A 59 -10.14 -14.66 -17.86
C VAL A 59 -10.73 -16.06 -17.93
N ALA A 60 -9.88 -17.07 -17.73
CA ALA A 60 -10.30 -18.46 -17.66
C ALA A 60 -11.44 -18.63 -16.64
N SER A 61 -12.46 -19.40 -17.05
CA SER A 61 -13.61 -19.68 -16.19
C SER A 61 -13.20 -20.50 -14.97
N GLU A 62 -14.04 -20.52 -13.93
CA GLU A 62 -13.78 -21.32 -12.73
C GLU A 62 -13.52 -22.80 -13.05
N ALA A 63 -14.24 -23.36 -14.02
CA ALA A 63 -14.04 -24.75 -14.45
C ALA A 63 -12.73 -24.95 -15.21
N GLU A 64 -12.34 -23.99 -16.07
CA GLU A 64 -11.07 -24.00 -16.78
C GLU A 64 -9.89 -23.89 -15.81
N LEU A 65 -9.99 -23.02 -14.79
CA LEU A 65 -8.97 -22.86 -13.76
C LEU A 65 -8.82 -24.11 -12.88
N VAL A 66 -9.92 -24.81 -12.59
CA VAL A 66 -9.89 -26.10 -11.89
C VAL A 66 -9.07 -27.13 -12.69
N GLN A 67 -9.29 -27.20 -14.00
CA GLN A 67 -8.56 -28.13 -14.87
C GLN A 67 -7.09 -27.71 -15.06
N GLN A 68 -6.82 -26.42 -15.26
CA GLN A 68 -5.48 -25.91 -15.56
C GLN A 68 -4.53 -26.01 -14.37
N PHE A 69 -5.03 -25.78 -13.16
CA PHE A 69 -4.20 -25.73 -11.95
C PHE A 69 -4.35 -26.96 -11.04
N ASP A 70 -5.19 -27.93 -11.43
CA ASP A 70 -5.54 -29.11 -10.62
C ASP A 70 -5.92 -28.74 -9.17
N VAL A 71 -6.97 -27.93 -9.05
CA VAL A 71 -7.46 -27.40 -7.77
C VAL A 71 -8.94 -27.66 -7.55
N SER A 72 -9.38 -27.59 -6.29
CA SER A 72 -10.81 -27.58 -5.99
C SER A 72 -11.50 -26.33 -6.53
N ARG A 73 -12.79 -26.47 -6.84
CA ARG A 73 -13.67 -25.36 -7.25
C ARG A 73 -13.63 -24.19 -6.25
N MET A 74 -13.61 -24.50 -4.95
CA MET A 74 -13.50 -23.48 -3.90
C MET A 74 -12.21 -22.67 -3.98
N THR A 75 -11.10 -23.29 -4.37
CA THR A 75 -9.78 -22.66 -4.50
C THR A 75 -9.74 -21.72 -5.70
N ALA A 76 -10.24 -22.16 -6.86
CA ALA A 76 -10.37 -21.30 -8.05
C ALA A 76 -11.32 -20.12 -7.79
N ASN A 77 -12.46 -20.38 -7.16
CA ASN A 77 -13.43 -19.35 -6.81
C ASN A 77 -12.86 -18.33 -5.81
N ARG A 78 -12.06 -18.77 -4.83
CA ARG A 78 -11.35 -17.88 -3.91
C ARG A 78 -10.37 -16.97 -4.65
N ALA A 79 -9.55 -17.51 -5.56
CA ALA A 79 -8.61 -16.72 -6.34
C ALA A 79 -9.32 -15.63 -7.15
N LEU A 80 -10.41 -15.99 -7.86
CA LEU A 80 -11.22 -15.04 -8.62
C LEU A 80 -11.85 -13.97 -7.73
N ARG A 81 -12.39 -14.35 -6.55
CA ARG A 81 -12.96 -13.39 -5.59
C ARG A 81 -11.93 -12.42 -5.04
N GLU A 82 -10.73 -12.89 -4.71
CA GLU A 82 -9.66 -12.02 -4.21
C GLU A 82 -9.17 -11.06 -5.29
N LEU A 83 -9.03 -11.50 -6.55
CA LEU A 83 -8.68 -10.61 -7.66
C LEU A 83 -9.78 -9.60 -7.97
N GLN A 84 -11.05 -9.99 -7.83
CA GLN A 84 -12.19 -9.08 -7.94
C GLN A 84 -12.19 -8.04 -6.80
N ALA A 85 -11.92 -8.47 -5.56
CA ALA A 85 -11.81 -7.57 -4.42
C ALA A 85 -10.63 -6.59 -4.57
N ALA A 86 -9.53 -7.03 -5.18
CA ALA A 86 -8.38 -6.19 -5.53
C ALA A 86 -8.63 -5.26 -6.73
N GLY A 87 -9.80 -5.34 -7.38
CA GLY A 87 -10.15 -4.52 -8.54
C GLY A 87 -9.43 -4.91 -9.84
N ILE A 88 -8.75 -6.06 -9.87
CA ILE A 88 -8.05 -6.59 -11.04
C ILE A 88 -9.04 -7.25 -12.02
N LEU A 89 -10.13 -7.82 -11.49
CA LEU A 89 -11.19 -8.43 -12.29
C LEU A 89 -12.54 -7.75 -12.07
N VAL A 90 -13.36 -7.75 -13.11
CA VAL A 90 -14.79 -7.44 -13.04
C VAL A 90 -15.60 -8.67 -13.45
N ARG A 91 -16.67 -8.96 -12.70
CA ARG A 91 -17.59 -10.04 -13.02
C ARG A 91 -18.77 -9.48 -13.81
N ARG A 92 -19.02 -10.03 -15.00
CA ARG A 92 -20.24 -9.73 -15.78
C ARG A 92 -21.19 -10.92 -15.62
N ALA A 93 -22.36 -10.68 -15.04
CA ALA A 93 -23.35 -11.73 -14.75
C ALA A 93 -23.70 -12.50 -16.04
N GLY A 94 -23.61 -13.83 -16.00
CA GLY A 94 -23.84 -14.69 -17.16
C GLY A 94 -22.70 -14.77 -18.19
N SER A 95 -21.69 -13.89 -18.12
CA SER A 95 -20.63 -13.79 -19.14
C SER A 95 -19.21 -14.13 -18.65
N GLY A 96 -19.02 -14.26 -17.32
CA GLY A 96 -17.75 -14.66 -16.72
C GLY A 96 -17.01 -13.52 -16.03
N SER A 97 -15.71 -13.72 -15.80
CA SER A 97 -14.81 -12.71 -15.23
C SER A 97 -13.91 -12.15 -16.32
N PHE A 98 -13.64 -10.86 -16.24
CA PHE A 98 -12.85 -10.11 -17.23
C PHE A 98 -11.78 -9.30 -16.51
N ILE A 99 -10.65 -9.06 -17.16
CA ILE A 99 -9.68 -8.07 -16.68
C ILE A 99 -10.41 -6.74 -16.56
N ALA A 100 -10.37 -6.16 -15.37
CA ALA A 100 -10.99 -4.87 -15.13
C ALA A 100 -10.41 -3.87 -16.12
N GLU A 101 -11.28 -3.16 -16.83
CA GLU A 101 -10.85 -1.91 -17.45
C GLU A 101 -10.28 -1.04 -16.33
N PRO A 102 -9.14 -0.35 -16.56
CA PRO A 102 -8.74 0.72 -15.69
C PRO A 102 -9.98 1.60 -15.58
N LYS A 103 -10.60 1.63 -14.39
CA LYS A 103 -11.60 2.66 -14.13
C LYS A 103 -10.93 3.96 -14.54
N PRO A 104 -11.62 4.87 -15.25
CA PRO A 104 -11.12 6.22 -15.35
C PRO A 104 -11.01 6.74 -13.91
N ILE A 105 -9.84 6.55 -13.31
CA ILE A 105 -9.27 7.45 -12.34
C ILE A 105 -9.37 8.76 -13.10
N GLY A 106 -10.23 9.69 -12.63
CA GLY A 106 -10.30 11.03 -13.22
C GLY A 106 -8.87 11.44 -13.55
N GLN A 107 -8.62 11.69 -14.84
CA GLN A 107 -7.31 11.54 -15.48
C GLN A 107 -6.19 11.99 -14.54
N MET A 108 -5.20 11.12 -14.36
CA MET A 108 -4.09 11.31 -13.42
C MET A 108 -3.53 12.73 -13.57
N ILE A 109 -3.79 13.59 -12.59
CA ILE A 109 -3.07 14.85 -12.47
C ILE A 109 -1.66 14.44 -12.04
N GLU A 110 -0.69 14.56 -12.94
CA GLU A 110 0.71 14.34 -12.62
C GLU A 110 1.15 15.45 -11.65
N ILE A 111 1.08 15.17 -10.35
CA ILE A 111 1.60 16.08 -9.32
C ILE A 111 3.10 15.84 -9.21
N ARG A 112 3.86 16.79 -9.73
CA ARG A 112 5.32 16.76 -9.76
C ARG A 112 5.88 17.17 -8.41
N ASN A 113 7.19 17.01 -8.28
CA ASN A 113 7.92 17.50 -7.14
C ASN A 113 7.96 19.03 -7.19
N ILE A 114 7.53 19.69 -6.11
CA ILE A 114 7.41 21.15 -6.07
C ILE A 114 8.74 21.87 -6.33
N ALA A 115 9.86 21.25 -5.94
CA ALA A 115 11.19 21.79 -6.22
C ALA A 115 11.49 21.80 -7.73
N ASP A 116 11.05 20.77 -8.45
CA ASP A 116 11.27 20.65 -9.89
C ASP A 116 10.35 21.60 -10.66
N GLU A 117 9.11 21.81 -10.20
CA GLU A 117 8.20 22.81 -10.78
C GLU A 117 8.70 24.25 -10.64
N ILE A 118 9.26 24.60 -9.49
CA ILE A 118 9.86 25.93 -9.27
C ILE A 118 11.09 26.12 -10.16
N ARG A 119 12.00 25.14 -10.17
CA ARG A 119 13.23 25.21 -10.99
C ARG A 119 12.92 25.22 -12.48
N ALA A 120 11.90 24.48 -12.94
CA ALA A 120 11.48 24.46 -14.34
C ALA A 120 10.95 25.82 -14.82
N ARG A 121 10.39 26.63 -13.92
CA ARG A 121 10.01 28.03 -14.19
C ARG A 121 11.19 29.01 -14.10
N GLY A 122 12.39 28.53 -13.75
CA GLY A 122 13.60 29.34 -13.62
C GLY A 122 13.72 30.08 -12.29
N HIS A 123 12.95 29.68 -11.27
CA HIS A 123 12.88 30.36 -9.98
C HIS A 123 13.67 29.61 -8.90
N ASP A 124 14.04 30.31 -7.83
CA ASP A 124 14.80 29.73 -6.72
C ASP A 124 13.90 28.94 -5.76
N TYR A 125 14.23 27.67 -5.55
CA TYR A 125 13.56 26.82 -4.58
C TYR A 125 14.27 26.84 -3.23
N ARG A 126 13.50 26.96 -2.14
CA ARG A 126 13.99 26.81 -0.76
C ARG A 126 13.01 26.01 0.10
N ALA A 127 13.53 25.16 0.99
CA ALA A 127 12.72 24.50 2.02
C ALA A 127 13.08 24.97 3.42
N ARG A 128 12.06 25.24 4.24
CA ARG A 128 12.18 25.46 5.69
C ARG A 128 11.61 24.25 6.42
N VAL A 129 12.49 23.43 6.99
CA VAL A 129 12.10 22.23 7.75
C VAL A 129 11.66 22.65 9.15
N VAL A 130 10.36 22.55 9.44
CA VAL A 130 9.80 22.81 10.77
C VAL A 130 10.00 21.61 11.67
N GLN A 131 9.84 20.40 11.12
CA GLN A 131 10.00 19.16 11.84
C GLN A 131 10.44 18.03 10.92
N ASN A 132 11.28 17.14 11.44
CA ASN A 132 11.48 15.79 10.92
C ASN A 132 11.80 14.88 12.12
N LYS A 133 10.80 14.13 12.61
CA LYS A 133 10.93 13.33 13.84
C LYS A 133 10.48 11.90 13.64
N LYS A 134 11.16 10.99 14.34
CA LYS A 134 10.68 9.62 14.51
C LYS A 134 9.65 9.58 15.62
N ILE A 135 8.47 9.02 15.33
CA ILE A 135 7.35 8.95 16.27
C ILE A 135 6.77 7.53 16.30
N ARG A 136 5.84 7.30 17.24
CA ARG A 136 4.97 6.12 17.25
C ARG A 136 3.56 6.56 16.86
N ALA A 137 2.91 5.78 16.00
CA ALA A 137 1.56 6.09 15.53
C ALA A 137 0.56 6.14 16.69
N SER A 138 -0.13 7.28 16.85
CA SER A 138 -1.38 7.37 17.62
C SER A 138 -2.51 6.60 16.91
N ALA A 139 -3.69 6.53 17.52
CA ALA A 139 -4.87 5.92 16.89
C ALA A 139 -5.19 6.56 15.52
N ASP A 140 -5.17 7.89 15.45
CA ASP A 140 -5.48 8.63 14.22
C ASP A 140 -4.41 8.41 13.14
N MET A 141 -3.12 8.45 13.52
CA MET A 141 -2.00 8.20 12.60
C MET A 141 -1.99 6.76 12.08
N ALA A 142 -2.32 5.82 12.96
CA ALA A 142 -2.45 4.41 12.62
C ALA A 142 -3.56 4.18 11.59
N ALA A 143 -4.72 4.82 11.78
CA ALA A 143 -5.81 4.78 10.81
C ALA A 143 -5.41 5.42 9.46
N LEU A 144 -4.71 6.56 9.47
CA LEU A 144 -4.27 7.26 8.24
C LEU A 144 -3.37 6.40 7.34
N LEU A 145 -2.51 5.58 7.94
CA LEU A 145 -1.55 4.72 7.25
C LEU A 145 -1.96 3.25 7.18
N GLU A 146 -3.13 2.89 7.70
CA GLU A 146 -3.62 1.50 7.76
C GLU A 146 -2.64 0.55 8.46
N VAL A 147 -2.08 0.99 9.60
CA VAL A 147 -1.12 0.23 10.41
C VAL A 147 -1.56 0.10 11.87
N PRO A 148 -0.99 -0.84 12.65
CA PRO A 148 -1.26 -0.91 14.08
C PRO A 148 -0.81 0.34 14.85
N VAL A 149 -1.53 0.68 15.92
CA VAL A 149 -1.11 1.70 16.90
C VAL A 149 0.29 1.37 17.43
N GLY A 150 1.12 2.39 17.62
CA GLY A 150 2.50 2.24 18.07
C GLY A 150 3.52 1.94 16.96
N THR A 151 3.06 1.72 15.72
CA THR A 151 3.96 1.55 14.55
C THR A 151 4.92 2.73 14.44
N LYS A 152 6.20 2.44 14.18
CA LYS A 152 7.24 3.47 14.02
C LYS A 152 7.04 4.23 12.71
N LEU A 153 6.88 5.54 12.83
CA LEU A 153 6.72 6.46 11.71
C LEU A 153 7.81 7.52 11.74
N PHE A 154 8.01 8.17 10.60
CA PHE A 154 8.57 9.52 10.56
C PHE A 154 7.45 10.52 10.29
N HIS A 155 7.56 11.69 10.91
CA HIS A 155 6.65 12.82 10.73
C HIS A 155 7.47 14.07 10.41
N SER A 156 7.25 14.61 9.22
CA SER A 156 7.89 15.83 8.76
C SER A 156 6.86 16.92 8.46
N ILE A 157 7.21 18.15 8.82
CA ILE A 157 6.48 19.37 8.47
C ILE A 157 7.49 20.31 7.81
N ILE A 158 7.23 20.69 6.56
CA ILE A 158 8.14 21.47 5.73
C ILE A 158 7.36 22.56 5.02
N VAL A 159 7.90 23.78 5.01
CA VAL A 159 7.36 24.88 4.20
C VAL A 159 8.27 25.09 3.01
N HIS A 160 7.73 24.88 1.82
CA HIS A 160 8.41 25.12 0.56
C HIS A 160 8.18 26.55 0.11
N HIS A 161 9.24 27.16 -0.42
CA HIS A 161 9.25 28.54 -0.87
C HIS A 161 9.71 28.61 -2.32
N GLU A 162 9.12 29.58 -3.01
CA GLU A 162 9.59 30.12 -4.27
C GLU A 162 10.17 31.50 -3.96
N ALA A 163 11.50 31.62 -4.07
CA ALA A 163 12.27 32.71 -3.48
C ALA A 163 11.90 32.91 -1.99
N GLU A 164 11.38 34.08 -1.62
CA GLU A 164 10.97 34.40 -0.25
C GLU A 164 9.52 34.01 0.07
N PHE A 165 8.73 33.61 -0.93
CA PHE A 165 7.29 33.39 -0.74
C PHE A 165 6.99 31.93 -0.39
N PRO A 166 6.29 31.66 0.73
CA PRO A 166 5.82 30.31 1.02
C PRO A 166 4.69 29.93 0.05
N ILE A 167 4.85 28.78 -0.62
CA ILE A 167 3.94 28.31 -1.68
C ILE A 167 3.33 26.95 -1.37
N GLN A 168 3.88 26.19 -0.43
CA GLN A 168 3.33 24.91 0.00
C GLN A 168 3.74 24.58 1.44
N LEU A 169 2.77 24.17 2.25
CA LEU A 169 2.99 23.51 3.53
C LEU A 169 2.82 22.00 3.31
N GLU A 170 3.89 21.24 3.48
CA GLU A 170 3.88 19.79 3.44
C GLU A 170 3.89 19.23 4.87
N GLU A 171 2.89 18.42 5.19
CA GLU A 171 2.89 17.54 6.36
C GLU A 171 2.85 16.10 5.89
N ARG A 172 3.81 15.28 6.33
CA ARG A 172 3.96 13.90 5.86
C ARG A 172 4.22 12.93 6.98
N PHE A 173 3.54 11.79 6.91
CA PHE A 173 3.87 10.57 7.63
C PHE A 173 4.46 9.51 6.70
N VAL A 174 5.49 8.82 7.17
CA VAL A 174 6.19 7.76 6.44
C VAL A 174 6.41 6.54 7.33
N LEU A 175 6.14 5.33 6.82
CA LEU A 175 6.49 4.10 7.50
C LEU A 175 8.02 3.97 7.64
N ALA A 176 8.52 3.94 8.87
CA ALA A 176 9.97 3.83 9.10
C ALA A 176 10.57 2.51 8.58
N SER A 177 9.75 1.46 8.42
CA SER A 177 10.20 0.20 7.80
C SER A 177 10.36 0.27 6.29
N ALA A 178 9.67 1.22 5.62
CA ALA A 178 9.77 1.41 4.19
C ALA A 178 10.90 2.38 3.81
N ALA A 179 11.23 3.33 4.70
CA ALA A 179 12.31 4.29 4.49
C ALA A 179 13.10 4.54 5.78
N PRO A 180 14.01 3.63 6.17
CA PRO A 180 14.69 3.67 7.47
C PRO A 180 15.52 4.94 7.72
N ASP A 181 16.07 5.54 6.66
CA ASP A 181 16.95 6.71 6.73
C ASP A 181 16.21 8.05 6.61
N TYR A 182 14.89 8.05 6.42
CA TYR A 182 14.10 9.27 6.20
C TYR A 182 14.34 10.35 7.27
N GLY A 183 14.42 9.94 8.55
CA GLY A 183 14.66 10.87 9.67
C GLY A 183 16.06 11.48 9.71
N ARG A 184 17.01 11.00 8.90
CA ARG A 184 18.39 11.52 8.78
C ARG A 184 18.59 12.40 7.55
N MET A 185 17.60 12.45 6.66
CA MET A 185 17.69 13.23 5.43
C MET A 185 17.67 14.72 5.72
N ASP A 186 18.53 15.46 5.03
CA ASP A 186 18.47 16.91 4.98
C ASP A 186 17.46 17.36 3.93
N PHE A 187 16.24 17.64 4.39
CA PHE A 187 15.17 18.10 3.50
C PHE A 187 15.29 19.57 3.06
N THR A 188 16.39 20.26 3.38
CA THR A 188 16.73 21.54 2.75
C THR A 188 17.37 21.34 1.38
N GLN A 189 17.99 20.17 1.13
CA GLN A 189 18.73 19.84 -0.09
C GLN A 189 17.94 18.92 -1.04
N THR A 190 17.07 18.07 -0.51
CA THR A 190 16.21 17.15 -1.28
C THR A 190 14.79 17.17 -0.74
N THR A 191 13.79 16.80 -1.53
CA THR A 191 12.41 16.74 -1.03
C THR A 191 12.06 15.34 -0.52
N PRO A 192 11.09 15.22 0.41
CA PRO A 192 10.55 13.92 0.80
C PRO A 192 10.09 13.07 -0.38
N ASN A 193 9.44 13.69 -1.37
CA ASN A 193 8.98 12.99 -2.57
C ASN A 193 10.15 12.41 -3.37
N GLU A 194 11.20 13.21 -3.59
CA GLU A 194 12.38 12.78 -4.33
C GLU A 194 13.07 11.61 -3.63
N TYR A 195 13.28 11.73 -2.32
CA TYR A 195 13.88 10.66 -1.51
C TYR A 195 13.03 9.37 -1.53
N LEU A 196 11.71 9.48 -1.39
CA LEU A 196 10.82 8.32 -1.40
C LEU A 196 10.76 7.64 -2.77
N THR A 197 10.73 8.41 -3.86
CA THR A 197 10.77 7.88 -5.23
C THR A 197 12.02 7.03 -5.47
N ARG A 198 13.17 7.42 -4.90
CA ARG A 198 14.43 6.66 -5.02
C ARG A 198 14.50 5.44 -4.09
N THR A 199 13.93 5.53 -2.89
CA THR A 199 14.15 4.55 -1.81
C THR A 199 13.04 3.51 -1.70
N ALA A 200 11.82 3.85 -2.11
CA ALA A 200 10.65 2.97 -2.05
C ALA A 200 9.96 2.94 -3.43
N PRO A 201 10.13 1.88 -4.22
CA PRO A 201 9.50 1.74 -5.54
C PRO A 201 8.01 2.02 -5.48
N LEU A 202 7.55 3.03 -6.21
CA LEU A 202 6.16 3.45 -6.22
C LEU A 202 5.32 2.44 -7.01
N GLU A 203 4.32 1.83 -6.36
CA GLU A 203 3.37 0.95 -7.05
C GLU A 203 2.05 1.65 -7.36
N ARG A 204 1.62 2.53 -6.45
CA ARG A 204 0.39 3.30 -6.60
C ARG A 204 0.51 4.63 -5.89
N VAL A 205 -0.04 5.66 -6.50
CA VAL A 205 -0.23 6.96 -5.88
C VAL A 205 -1.71 7.32 -6.01
N GLU A 206 -2.29 7.88 -4.96
CA GLU A 206 -3.63 8.44 -4.97
C GLU A 206 -3.55 9.88 -4.48
N HIS A 207 -4.18 10.77 -5.23
CA HIS A 207 -4.32 12.17 -4.88
C HIS A 207 -5.79 12.53 -4.72
N ARG A 208 -6.08 13.35 -3.71
CA ARG A 208 -7.39 13.98 -3.51
C ARG A 208 -7.17 15.46 -3.26
N VAL A 209 -7.93 16.30 -3.95
CA VAL A 209 -7.80 17.76 -3.85
C VAL A 209 -9.10 18.32 -3.29
N ARG A 210 -8.99 19.26 -2.36
CA ARG A 210 -10.12 19.97 -1.74
C ARG A 210 -9.76 21.44 -1.56
N ALA A 211 -10.75 22.31 -1.63
CA ALA A 211 -10.64 23.67 -1.14
C ALA A 211 -11.06 23.70 0.34
N GLU A 212 -10.27 24.36 1.19
CA GLU A 212 -10.49 24.44 2.63
C GLU A 212 -10.14 25.85 3.14
N MET A 213 -10.71 26.26 4.28
CA MET A 213 -10.20 27.42 5.01
C MET A 213 -9.05 26.99 5.92
N PRO A 214 -7.91 27.69 5.92
CA PRO A 214 -6.75 27.33 6.72
C PRO A 214 -7.03 27.49 8.22
N ASP A 215 -6.45 26.61 9.03
CA ASP A 215 -6.34 26.84 10.48
C ASP A 215 -5.28 27.93 10.78
N ALA A 216 -5.20 28.35 12.05
CA ALA A 216 -4.28 29.41 12.47
C ALA A 216 -2.79 29.07 12.21
N GLN A 217 -2.43 27.80 12.33
CA GLN A 217 -1.05 27.34 12.11
C GLN A 217 -0.70 27.41 10.63
N THR A 218 -1.57 26.88 9.77
CA THR A 218 -1.43 26.92 8.30
C THR A 218 -1.40 28.36 7.81
N HIS A 219 -2.29 29.21 8.32
CA HIS A 219 -2.36 30.64 8.02
C HIS A 219 -1.02 31.33 8.29
N THR A 220 -0.47 31.11 9.48
CA THR A 220 0.83 31.68 9.89
C THR A 220 1.98 31.12 9.04
N MET A 221 2.03 29.81 8.83
CA MET A 221 3.13 29.15 8.12
C MET A 221 3.22 29.51 6.64
N LEU A 222 2.07 29.79 6.02
CA LEU A 222 1.95 30.18 4.61
C LEU A 222 1.84 31.70 4.41
N GLY A 223 1.82 32.50 5.47
CA GLY A 223 1.69 33.97 5.37
C GLY A 223 0.46 34.38 4.56
N LEU A 224 -0.69 33.77 4.88
CA LEU A 224 -1.94 33.96 4.15
C LEU A 224 -2.60 35.29 4.53
N ALA A 225 -3.33 35.89 3.59
CA ALA A 225 -4.21 37.00 3.92
C ALA A 225 -5.44 36.53 4.72
N ASN A 226 -6.13 37.45 5.39
CA ASN A 226 -7.38 37.12 6.06
C ASN A 226 -8.43 36.66 5.04
N GLY A 227 -9.06 35.51 5.31
CA GLY A 227 -10.06 34.95 4.42
C GLY A 227 -9.50 34.29 3.15
N GLU A 228 -8.17 34.16 3.01
CA GLU A 228 -7.57 33.47 1.87
C GLU A 228 -7.78 31.95 1.99
N PRO A 229 -8.45 31.30 1.01
CA PRO A 229 -8.65 29.86 1.02
C PRO A 229 -7.36 29.12 0.61
N VAL A 230 -7.29 27.84 0.95
CA VAL A 230 -6.20 26.95 0.53
C VAL A 230 -6.72 25.82 -0.34
N LEU A 231 -5.87 25.36 -1.25
CA LEU A 231 -6.03 24.06 -1.91
C LEU A 231 -5.24 23.03 -1.11
N ARG A 232 -5.95 22.07 -0.51
CA ARG A 232 -5.35 20.96 0.22
C ARG A 232 -5.38 19.71 -0.64
N MET A 233 -4.20 19.18 -0.91
CA MET A 233 -3.99 17.94 -1.62
C MET A 233 -3.55 16.85 -0.64
N THR A 234 -4.32 15.78 -0.54
CA THR A 234 -3.93 14.57 0.17
C THR A 234 -3.27 13.62 -0.82
N ARG A 235 -2.03 13.21 -0.54
CA ARG A 235 -1.30 12.20 -1.30
C ARG A 235 -1.09 10.96 -0.46
N ARG A 236 -1.52 9.82 -0.98
CA ARG A 236 -1.25 8.50 -0.41
C ARG A 236 -0.37 7.73 -1.39
N THR A 237 0.64 7.06 -0.86
CA THR A 237 1.66 6.38 -1.65
C THR A 237 1.82 4.95 -1.19
N TRP A 238 1.66 4.01 -2.12
CA TRP A 238 1.86 2.59 -1.88
C TRP A 238 3.15 2.10 -2.51
N SER A 239 3.81 1.20 -1.79
CA SER A 239 4.97 0.45 -2.23
C SER A 239 4.88 -0.95 -1.63
N HIS A 240 5.19 -2.00 -2.39
CA HIS A 240 5.08 -3.39 -1.95
C HIS A 240 3.70 -3.72 -1.35
N SER A 241 2.64 -3.22 -1.99
CA SER A 241 1.23 -3.34 -1.61
C SER A 241 0.89 -2.81 -0.21
N ARG A 242 1.75 -1.96 0.38
CA ARG A 242 1.54 -1.31 1.67
C ARG A 242 1.46 0.20 1.50
N LEU A 243 0.60 0.85 2.28
CA LEU A 243 0.55 2.31 2.34
C LEU A 243 1.78 2.82 3.10
N VAL A 244 2.80 3.28 2.37
CA VAL A 244 4.10 3.66 2.95
C VAL A 244 4.18 5.14 3.31
N SER A 245 3.35 5.99 2.70
CA SER A 245 3.30 7.41 3.03
C SER A 245 1.90 8.01 2.87
N HIS A 246 1.57 8.92 3.77
CA HIS A 246 0.42 9.82 3.71
C HIS A 246 0.95 11.24 3.84
N ALA A 247 0.54 12.15 2.96
CA ALA A 247 0.92 13.55 3.04
C ALA A 247 -0.26 14.47 2.75
N TRP A 248 -0.28 15.61 3.42
CA TRP A 248 -1.05 16.78 3.01
C TRP A 248 -0.10 17.82 2.44
N LEU A 249 -0.45 18.33 1.27
CA LEU A 249 0.25 19.36 0.53
C LEU A 249 -0.73 20.52 0.40
N THR A 250 -0.54 21.55 1.21
CA THR A 250 -1.47 22.67 1.33
C THR A 250 -0.88 23.90 0.66
N HIS A 251 -1.60 24.47 -0.30
CA HIS A 251 -1.16 25.59 -1.11
C HIS A 251 -2.08 26.82 -0.93
N PRO A 252 -1.55 28.05 -0.93
CA PRO A 252 -2.37 29.26 -0.99
C PRO A 252 -3.21 29.27 -2.27
N GLY A 253 -4.53 29.39 -2.15
CA GLY A 253 -5.43 29.38 -3.31
C GLY A 253 -5.24 30.55 -4.26
N SER A 254 -4.63 31.65 -3.79
CA SER A 254 -4.32 32.81 -4.63
C SER A 254 -3.04 32.68 -5.47
N ARG A 255 -2.19 31.69 -5.17
CA ARG A 255 -0.84 31.54 -5.76
C ARG A 255 -0.58 30.18 -6.38
N PHE A 256 -1.50 29.23 -6.21
CA PHE A 256 -1.36 27.87 -6.72
C PHE A 256 -2.56 27.49 -7.56
N GLU A 257 -2.29 26.97 -8.75
CA GLU A 257 -3.27 26.41 -9.65
C GLU A 257 -2.89 24.96 -9.95
N LEU A 258 -3.91 24.09 -10.01
CA LEU A 258 -3.74 22.73 -10.47
C LEU A 258 -4.40 22.58 -11.84
N SER A 259 -3.61 22.31 -12.87
CA SER A 259 -4.09 22.16 -14.24
C SER A 259 -3.71 20.80 -14.82
N ALA A 260 -4.56 20.29 -15.69
CA ALA A 260 -4.33 19.09 -16.48
C ALA A 260 -4.84 19.34 -17.90
N ALA A 261 -4.03 18.99 -18.90
CA ALA A 261 -4.39 19.07 -20.31
C ALA A 261 -4.28 17.68 -20.93
N PHE A 262 -5.24 17.32 -21.77
CA PHE A 262 -5.29 16.03 -22.44
C PHE A 262 -5.74 16.21 -23.88
N ALA A 263 -5.07 15.49 -24.79
CA ALA A 263 -5.52 15.34 -26.15
C ALA A 263 -6.65 14.31 -26.19
N ILE A 264 -7.72 14.60 -26.92
CA ILE A 264 -8.75 13.61 -27.25
C ILE A 264 -8.33 13.06 -28.61
N ASP A 265 -7.76 11.86 -28.63
CA ASP A 265 -7.57 11.13 -29.87
C ASP A 265 -8.97 10.74 -30.40
N GLY A 266 -9.27 11.17 -31.62
CA GLY A 266 -10.55 10.96 -32.30
C GLY A 266 -10.68 9.59 -32.96
#